data_AF-A0A953JRD1-F1
#
_entry.id   AF-A0A953JRD1-F1
#
_cell.length_a   1.000
_cell.length_b   1.000
_cell.length_c   1.000
_cell.angle_alpha   90.00
_cell.angle_beta   90.00
_cell.angle_gamma   90.00
#
_symmetry.space_group_name_H-M   'P 1'
#
loop_
_entity.id
_entity.type
_entity.pdbx_description
1 polymer ?
#
loop_
_entity_poly.entity_id
_entity_poly.type
_entity_poly.pdbx_seq_one_letter_code
_entity_poly.pdbx_strand_id
1 'polypeptide(L)' 'MEDLLKQLMGKKVDVACQTNVNFRGDIVDVKDGVVYLRGEDERVAYVAIDKIAAIYEVKDAAIRPGFIG' A
#
# COMPACT_ATOMS: atom_id res chain seq x y z
N MET A 1 -3.66 12.61 6.34
CA MET A 1 -3.47 11.30 5.68
C MET A 1 -2.27 11.32 4.75
N GLU A 2 -2.01 12.40 4.01
CA GLU A 2 -0.80 12.55 3.19
C GLU A 2 0.51 12.36 3.98
N ASP A 3 0.63 12.94 5.18
CA ASP A 3 1.87 12.82 5.97
C ASP A 3 2.18 11.38 6.38
N LEU A 4 1.14 10.58 6.67
CA LEU A 4 1.28 9.16 6.95
C LEU A 4 1.74 8.38 5.71
N LEU A 5 1.16 8.67 4.55
CA LEU A 5 1.54 8.05 3.29
C LEU A 5 2.98 8.41 2.90
N LYS A 6 3.41 9.65 3.15
CA LYS A 6 4.80 10.10 2.96
C LYS A 6 5.76 9.34 3.88
N GLN A 7 5.37 9.05 5.12
CA GLN A 7 6.16 8.21 6.02
C GLN A 7 6.23 6.74 5.60
N LEU A 8 5.25 6.26 4.83
CA LEU A 8 5.17 4.91 4.29
C LEU A 8 5.76 4.79 2.87
N MET A 9 6.38 5.85 2.35
CA MET A 9 7.08 5.81 1.06
C MET A 9 8.17 4.73 1.03
N GLY A 10 8.19 3.94 -0.05
CA GLY A 10 9.11 2.83 -0.21
C GLY A 10 8.78 1.57 0.60
N LYS A 11 7.65 1.55 1.33
CA LYS A 11 7.13 0.34 1.97
C LYS A 11 6.00 -0.26 1.16
N LYS A 12 5.89 -1.59 1.24
CA LYS A 12 4.75 -2.34 0.72
C LYS A 12 3.53 -2.13 1.63
N VAL A 13 2.44 -1.67 1.04
CA VAL A 13 1.19 -1.39 1.75
C VAL A 13 0.00 -2.02 1.02
N ASP A 14 -1.04 -2.31 1.78
CA ASP A 14 -2.36 -2.64 1.30
C ASP A 14 -3.28 -1.45 1.55
N VAL A 15 -3.81 -0.87 0.47
CA VAL A 15 -4.75 0.25 0.51
C VAL A 15 -6.15 -0.27 0.23
N ALA A 16 -7.02 -0.18 1.23
CA ALA A 16 -8.43 -0.53 1.11
C ALA A 16 -9.23 0.72 0.74
N CYS A 17 -9.90 0.68 -0.42
CA CYS A 17 -10.78 1.76 -0.86
C CYS A 17 -12.23 1.46 -0.44
N GLN A 18 -13.03 2.52 -0.27
CA GLN A 18 -14.46 2.38 0.10
C GLN A 18 -15.29 1.56 -0.91
N THR A 19 -14.79 1.38 -2.14
CA THR A 19 -15.51 0.72 -3.25
C THR A 19 -15.21 -0.78 -3.40
N ASN A 20 -14.83 -1.48 -2.31
CA ASN A 20 -14.43 -2.91 -2.32
C ASN A 20 -13.23 -3.23 -3.23
N VAL A 21 -12.41 -2.24 -3.56
CA VAL A 21 -11.17 -2.43 -4.32
C VAL A 21 -10.00 -2.26 -3.38
N ASN A 22 -9.14 -3.28 -3.32
CA ASN A 22 -7.92 -3.25 -2.52
C ASN A 22 -6.71 -3.22 -3.46
N PHE A 23 -5.79 -2.30 -3.22
CA PHE A 23 -4.54 -2.18 -3.96
C PHE A 23 -3.38 -2.60 -3.07
N ARG A 24 -2.60 -3.57 -3.53
CA ARG A 24 -1.35 -3.97 -2.90
C ARG A 24 -0.18 -3.44 -3.72
N GLY A 25 0.76 -2.76 -3.07
CA GLY A 25 1.95 -2.27 -3.75
C GLY A 25 2.84 -1.39 -2.90
N ASP A 26 3.92 -0.94 -3.49
CA ASP A 26 4.86 -0.01 -2.88
C ASP A 26 4.43 1.43 -3.13
N ILE A 27 4.45 2.28 -2.10
CA ILE A 27 4.20 3.72 -2.28
C ILE A 27 5.42 4.34 -2.96
N VAL A 28 5.24 4.78 -4.20
CA VAL A 28 6.28 5.43 -5.00
C VAL A 28 6.26 6.94 -4.79
N ASP A 29 5.07 7.52 -4.70
CA ASP A 29 4.90 8.97 -4.55
C ASP A 29 3.53 9.33 -3.93
N VAL A 30 3.43 10.52 -3.37
CA VAL A 30 2.21 11.09 -2.79
C VAL A 30 2.15 12.57 -3.16
N LYS A 31 1.24 12.93 -4.06
CA LYS A 31 1.15 14.29 -4.58
C LYS A 31 -0.29 14.69 -4.86
N ASP A 32 -0.62 15.95 -4.56
CA ASP A 32 -1.89 16.59 -4.92
C ASP A 32 -3.13 15.76 -4.50
N GLY A 33 -3.11 15.13 -3.32
CA GLY A 33 -4.22 14.30 -2.85
C GLY A 33 -4.30 12.90 -3.47
N VAL A 34 -3.26 12.44 -4.19
CA VAL A 34 -3.20 11.12 -4.85
C VAL A 34 -1.98 10.34 -4.39
N VAL A 35 -2.16 9.05 -4.07
CA VAL A 35 -1.07 8.10 -3.82
C VAL A 35 -0.78 7.26 -5.06
N TYR A 36 0.51 7.10 -5.34
CA TYR A 36 1.04 6.35 -6.46
C TYR A 36 1.55 5.01 -5.93
N LEU A 37 0.82 3.94 -6.22
CA LEU A 37 1.13 2.59 -5.76
C LEU A 37 1.68 1.78 -6.91
N ARG A 38 2.90 1.25 -6.79
CA ARG A 38 3.45 0.30 -7.77
C ARG A 38 3.10 -1.12 -7.36
N GLY A 39 2.29 -1.78 -8.18
CA GLY A 39 1.95 -3.19 -8.00
C GLY A 39 3.05 -4.13 -8.54
N GLU A 40 2.80 -5.43 -8.43
CA GLU A 40 3.75 -6.48 -8.86
C GLU A 40 3.90 -6.56 -10.38
N ASP A 41 2.91 -6.10 -11.15
CA ASP A 41 2.95 -6.04 -12.62
C ASP A 41 3.74 -4.82 -13.17
N GLU A 42 4.55 -4.16 -12.34
CA GLU A 42 5.20 -2.85 -12.58
C GLU A 42 4.24 -1.69 -12.91
N ARG A 43 2.93 -1.93 -12.93
CA ARG A 43 1.91 -0.92 -13.17
C ARG A 43 1.74 -0.03 -11.94
N VAL A 44 1.61 1.27 -12.18
CA VAL A 44 1.32 2.26 -11.14
C VAL A 44 -0.19 2.52 -11.09
N ALA A 45 -0.79 2.23 -9.93
CA ALA A 45 -2.15 2.60 -9.61
C ALA A 45 -2.17 3.99 -8.94
N TYR A 46 -3.09 4.82 -9.39
CA TYR A 46 -3.32 6.16 -8.83
C TYR A 46 -4.59 6.12 -7.99
N VAL A 47 -4.45 6.32 -6.69
CA VAL A 47 -5.57 6.24 -5.75
C VAL A 47 -5.76 7.58 -5.08
N ALA A 48 -6.97 8.13 -5.16
CA ALA A 48 -7.31 9.37 -4.48
C ALA A 48 -7.37 9.14 -2.96
N ILE A 49 -6.71 10.00 -2.20
CA ILE A 49 -6.56 9.86 -0.75
C ILE A 49 -7.91 9.99 -0.03
N ASP A 50 -8.84 10.76 -0.58
CA ASP A 50 -10.20 10.92 -0.06
C ASP A 50 -11.05 9.64 -0.15
N LYS A 51 -10.66 8.68 -0.99
CA LYS A 51 -11.35 7.38 -1.17
C LYS A 51 -10.75 6.24 -0.36
N ILE A 52 -9.63 6.50 0.31
CA ILE A 52 -8.95 5.51 1.14
C ILE A 52 -9.74 5.32 2.43
N ALA A 53 -10.22 4.10 2.65
CA ALA A 53 -10.90 3.72 3.89
C ALA A 53 -9.89 3.32 4.98
N ALA A 54 -8.85 2.55 4.60
CA ALA A 54 -7.80 2.09 5.49
C ALA A 54 -6.51 1.79 4.74
N ILE A 55 -5.38 1.87 5.45
CA ILE A 55 -4.05 1.52 4.94
C ILE A 55 -3.44 0.52 5.92
N TYR A 56 -2.92 -0.59 5.39
CA TYR A 56 -2.21 -1.60 6.14
C TYR A 56 -0.75 -1.64 5.67
N GLU A 57 0.20 -1.55 6.59
CA GLU A 57 1.60 -1.85 6.27
C GLU A 57 1.75 -3.36 6.11
N VAL A 58 2.15 -3.80 4.92
CA VAL A 58 2.43 -5.21 4.67
C VAL A 58 3.84 -5.48 5.19
N LYS A 59 3.92 -6.06 6.37
CA LYS A 59 5.17 -6.68 6.83
C LYS A 59 5.24 -8.05 6.20
N ASP A 60 6.32 -8.33 5.48
CA ASP A 60 6.64 -9.70 5.11
C ASP A 60 6.55 -10.55 6.39
N ALA A 61 5.75 -11.61 6.33
CA ALA A 61 5.72 -12.56 7.42
C ALA A 61 7.15 -13.06 7.55
N ALA A 62 7.81 -12.72 8.65
CA ALA A 62 9.11 -13.28 8.96
C ALA A 62 8.96 -14.79 8.83
N ILE A 63 9.53 -15.36 7.77
CA ILE A 63 9.59 -16.79 7.55
C ILE A 63 10.34 -17.29 8.78
N ARG A 64 9.61 -17.74 9.79
CA ARG A 64 10.18 -18.50 10.89
C ARG A 64 10.49 -19.85 10.27
N PRO A 65 11.75 -20.23 10.07
CA PRO A 65 12.08 -21.58 9.66
C PRO A 65 11.75 -22.45 10.87
N GLY A 66 10.53 -22.96 10.94
CA GLY A 66 10.01 -23.60 12.14
C GLY A 66 8.77 -24.40 11.86
N PHE A 67 8.97 -25.70 11.67
CA PHE A 67 8.00 -26.79 11.69
C PHE A 67 7.09 -26.97 10.46
N ILE A 68 7.61 -27.71 9.49
CA ILE A 68 6.84 -28.80 8.88
C ILE A 68 6.68 -29.87 9.96
N GLY A 69 5.44 -30.16 10.32
CA GLY A 69 5.02 -31.34 11.09
C GLY A 69 3.92 -32.05 10.32
#